data_AF-A0A972QJM9-F1
#
_entry.id   AF-A0A972QJM9-F1
#
_cell.length_a   1.000
_cell.length_b   1.000
_cell.length_c   1.000
_cell.angle_alpha   90.00
_cell.angle_beta   90.00
_cell.angle_gamma   90.00
#
_symmetry.space_group_name_H-M   'P 1'
#
loop_
_entity.id
_entity.type
_entity.pdbx_description
1 polymer ?
#
loop_
_entity_poly.entity_id
_entity_poly.type
_entity_poly.pdbx_seq_one_letter_code
_entity_poly.pdbx_strand_id
1 'polypeptide(L)'
;MIASLDIQPKRAIWITFAIIAGIYAAINLGLSRIIGGFFGTYIVQPVLWLILGGIVLLLPRYRTAGKLKDRTAIIQLAFMVGFFQLVLLIVGGLFASFGKSPYSFTPMGITTNLLFVAAMLFGMEFSRAWLVNQMGKKHAFLALAFVAVIFTLLSIPLTQITGIRPEVESISFINSSLLPSLAENLLATFLALLGGPIPALIYRGILQAFWWFSPILPDLPWMFKGLIGTALPIVGLVVINSLYSPQTGRKKGRRAESGSITGWIVTTVAAVAIIWFAVGLFPFQPALVGSGSMEPKMYAGDVVIIAKVPADNVELGDIIQFRVPEGVTIMHRVIEIQETEEGGKLFITKGDANDKPDSEPVMPENVVGKAVITIPKVGWASVAVKQFFIR
;
A
#
# COMPACT_ATOMS: atom_id res chain seq x y z
N MET A 1 -6.74 -28.22 30.38
CA MET A 1 -6.71 -29.31 29.38
C MET A 1 -8.06 -29.32 28.70
N ILE A 2 -8.19 -28.68 27.53
CA ILE A 2 -9.42 -28.78 26.74
C ILE A 2 -9.26 -30.00 25.84
N ALA A 3 -10.18 -30.96 25.95
CA ALA A 3 -10.14 -32.20 25.17
C ALA A 3 -10.19 -31.86 23.68
N SER A 4 -9.23 -32.37 22.90
CA SER A 4 -9.24 -32.23 21.43
C SER A 4 -10.35 -33.09 20.84
N LEU A 5 -11.07 -32.56 19.87
CA LEU A 5 -12.07 -33.33 19.12
C LEU A 5 -11.39 -34.50 18.39
N ASP A 6 -11.90 -35.72 18.56
CA ASP A 6 -11.41 -36.93 17.87
C ASP A 6 -11.95 -37.00 16.44
N ILE A 7 -11.53 -36.04 15.60
CA ILE A 7 -11.92 -35.93 14.20
C ILE A 7 -10.67 -36.14 13.34
N GLN A 8 -10.77 -37.01 12.33
CA GLN A 8 -9.67 -37.21 11.38
C GLN A 8 -9.29 -35.88 10.70
N PRO A 9 -7.99 -35.52 10.64
CA PRO A 9 -7.54 -34.22 10.12
C PRO A 9 -8.05 -33.88 8.72
N LYS A 10 -8.18 -34.89 7.83
CA LYS A 10 -8.70 -34.69 6.47
C LYS A 10 -10.17 -34.25 6.46
N ARG A 11 -11.00 -34.82 7.33
CA ARG A 11 -12.42 -34.44 7.45
C ARG A 11 -12.55 -33.06 8.08
N ALA A 12 -11.73 -32.78 9.10
CA ALA A 12 -11.70 -31.47 9.75
C ALA A 12 -11.39 -30.34 8.75
N ILE A 13 -10.49 -30.54 7.78
CA ILE A 13 -10.17 -29.53 6.75
C ILE A 13 -11.42 -29.10 5.98
N TRP A 14 -12.18 -30.07 5.46
CA TRP A 14 -13.40 -29.78 4.69
C TRP A 14 -14.50 -29.17 5.54
N ILE A 15 -14.64 -29.60 6.80
CA ILE A 15 -15.60 -29.00 7.75
C ILE A 15 -15.23 -27.53 8.00
N THR A 16 -13.95 -27.22 8.24
CA THR A 16 -13.50 -25.84 8.44
C THR A 16 -13.78 -24.98 7.20
N PHE A 17 -13.52 -25.49 5.99
CA PHE A 17 -13.88 -24.77 4.76
C PHE A 17 -15.40 -24.58 4.60
N ALA A 18 -16.20 -25.60 4.92
CA ALA A 18 -17.66 -25.49 4.86
C ALA A 18 -18.20 -24.44 5.84
N ILE A 19 -17.67 -24.38 7.07
CA ILE A 19 -18.03 -23.35 8.06
C ILE A 19 -17.64 -21.97 7.54
N ILE A 20 -16.41 -21.80 7.04
CA ILE A 20 -15.92 -20.53 6.48
C ILE A 20 -16.80 -20.08 5.31
N ALA A 21 -17.11 -20.98 4.37
CA ALA A 21 -17.99 -20.70 3.24
C ALA A 21 -19.41 -20.35 3.69
N GLY A 22 -19.93 -21.03 4.72
CA GLY A 22 -21.22 -20.74 5.33
C GLY A 22 -21.27 -19.34 5.98
N ILE A 23 -20.23 -18.96 6.71
CA ILE A 23 -20.09 -17.61 7.30
C ILE A 23 -20.06 -16.56 6.18
N TYR A 24 -19.25 -16.78 5.14
CA TYR A 24 -19.16 -15.85 4.00
C TYR A 24 -20.49 -15.72 3.25
N ALA A 25 -21.18 -16.84 2.99
CA ALA A 25 -22.49 -16.85 2.36
C ALA A 25 -23.53 -16.11 3.22
N ALA A 26 -23.54 -16.33 4.53
CA ALA A 26 -24.42 -15.62 5.45
C ALA A 26 -24.21 -14.10 5.36
N ILE A 27 -22.95 -13.65 5.47
CA ILE A 27 -22.58 -12.23 5.42
C ILE A 27 -23.01 -11.59 4.08
N ASN A 28 -22.77 -12.27 2.95
CA ASN A 28 -23.00 -11.68 1.62
C ASN A 28 -24.42 -11.83 1.08
N LEU A 29 -25.17 -12.88 1.47
CA LEU A 29 -26.46 -13.21 0.86
C LEU A 29 -27.69 -12.81 1.67
N GLY A 30 -27.57 -12.39 2.95
CA GLY A 30 -28.77 -11.92 3.65
C GLY A 30 -28.75 -11.78 5.17
N LEU A 31 -27.65 -12.01 5.88
CA LEU A 31 -27.64 -11.89 7.35
C LEU A 31 -28.13 -10.51 7.82
N SER A 32 -27.71 -9.44 7.15
CA SER A 32 -28.13 -8.06 7.43
C SER A 32 -29.57 -7.76 7.01
N ARG A 33 -30.10 -8.46 5.99
CA ARG A 33 -31.49 -8.31 5.53
C ARG A 33 -32.49 -8.99 6.46
N ILE A 34 -32.09 -10.09 7.11
CA ILE A 34 -32.98 -10.91 7.95
C ILE A 34 -33.03 -10.40 9.40
N ILE A 35 -31.88 -10.03 9.98
CA ILE A 35 -31.76 -9.75 11.43
C ILE A 35 -31.57 -8.24 11.71
N GLY A 36 -31.57 -7.42 10.66
CA GLY A 36 -31.34 -5.97 10.73
C GLY A 36 -29.85 -5.61 10.61
N GLY A 37 -29.57 -4.47 9.97
CA GLY A 37 -28.22 -4.10 9.55
C GLY A 37 -27.21 -3.99 10.69
N PHE A 38 -27.60 -3.35 11.81
CA PHE A 38 -26.71 -3.19 12.96
C PHE A 38 -26.47 -4.52 13.70
N PHE A 39 -27.53 -5.23 14.07
CA PHE A 39 -27.42 -6.46 14.85
C PHE A 39 -26.73 -7.58 14.05
N GLY A 40 -27.07 -7.74 12.77
CA GLY A 40 -26.42 -8.71 11.89
C GLY A 40 -24.92 -8.46 11.74
N THR A 41 -24.52 -7.21 11.50
CA THR A 41 -23.12 -6.85 11.21
C THR A 41 -22.26 -6.79 12.48
N TYR A 42 -22.75 -6.17 13.55
CA TYR A 42 -21.92 -5.88 14.73
C TYR A 42 -22.08 -6.88 15.88
N ILE A 43 -23.05 -7.79 15.82
CA ILE A 43 -23.24 -8.82 16.85
C ILE A 43 -23.10 -10.22 16.24
N VAL A 44 -23.96 -10.56 15.28
CA VAL A 44 -24.00 -11.93 14.75
C VAL A 44 -22.70 -12.29 14.03
N GLN A 45 -22.22 -11.42 13.13
CA GLN A 45 -20.99 -11.68 12.39
C GLN A 45 -19.75 -11.85 13.30
N PRO A 46 -19.47 -10.99 14.30
CA PRO A 46 -18.41 -11.22 15.27
C PRO A 46 -18.55 -12.54 16.01
N VAL A 47 -19.75 -12.90 16.47
CA VAL A 47 -20.01 -14.17 17.15
C VAL A 47 -19.69 -15.36 16.26
N LEU A 48 -20.06 -15.33 14.98
CA LEU A 48 -19.71 -16.40 14.02
C LEU A 48 -18.20 -16.57 13.87
N TRP A 49 -17.44 -15.47 13.80
CA TRP A 49 -15.98 -15.53 13.72
C TRP A 49 -15.34 -16.04 15.02
N LEU A 50 -15.86 -15.65 16.18
CA LEU A 50 -15.40 -16.17 17.48
C LEU A 50 -15.68 -17.67 17.63
N ILE A 51 -16.85 -18.13 17.20
CA ILE A 51 -17.22 -19.56 17.19
C ILE A 51 -16.25 -20.33 16.30
N LEU A 52 -15.99 -19.86 15.08
CA LEU A 52 -15.04 -20.51 14.17
C LEU A 52 -13.64 -20.58 14.80
N GLY A 53 -13.13 -19.47 15.34
CA GLY A 53 -11.82 -19.46 16.00
C GLY A 53 -11.77 -20.39 17.22
N GLY A 54 -12.84 -20.45 18.00
CA GLY A 54 -13.01 -21.39 19.11
C GLY A 54 -12.98 -22.84 18.65
N ILE A 55 -13.72 -23.20 17.60
CA ILE A 55 -13.72 -24.55 17.00
C ILE A 55 -12.32 -24.92 16.54
N VAL A 56 -11.61 -24.01 15.86
CA VAL A 56 -10.25 -24.27 15.35
C VAL A 56 -9.25 -24.56 16.47
N LEU A 57 -9.41 -23.94 17.65
CA LEU A 57 -8.59 -24.25 18.82
C LEU A 57 -8.84 -25.65 19.40
N LEU A 58 -10.01 -26.25 19.14
CA LEU A 58 -10.38 -27.61 19.55
C LEU A 58 -9.95 -28.69 18.56
N LEU A 59 -9.57 -28.29 17.34
CA LEU A 59 -9.14 -29.21 16.28
C LEU A 59 -7.75 -29.80 16.56
N PRO A 60 -7.38 -30.90 15.87
CA PRO A 60 -6.07 -31.51 16.02
C PRO A 60 -4.93 -30.51 15.82
N ARG A 61 -3.94 -30.58 16.71
CA ARG A 61 -2.77 -29.68 16.67
C ARG A 61 -1.96 -29.86 15.39
N TYR A 62 -1.30 -28.80 14.96
CA TYR A 62 -0.36 -28.80 13.85
C TYR A 62 1.05 -28.41 14.31
N ARG A 63 2.04 -28.62 13.44
CA ARG A 63 3.40 -28.11 13.61
C ARG A 63 3.67 -27.10 12.51
N THR A 64 4.26 -25.98 12.87
CA THR A 64 4.67 -24.94 11.92
C THR A 64 5.84 -25.45 11.07
N ALA A 65 5.96 -24.95 9.84
CA ALA A 65 7.09 -25.26 8.98
C ALA A 65 8.38 -24.57 9.47
N GLY A 66 8.27 -23.39 10.08
CA GLY A 66 9.39 -22.67 10.69
C GLY A 66 9.84 -23.27 12.02
N LYS A 67 11.11 -23.05 12.37
CA LYS A 67 11.68 -23.52 13.64
C LYS A 67 11.21 -22.62 14.78
N LEU A 68 10.99 -23.20 15.96
CA LEU A 68 10.51 -22.47 17.13
C LEU A 68 11.42 -21.29 17.52
N LYS A 69 12.74 -21.45 17.37
CA LYS A 69 13.74 -20.40 17.65
C LYS A 69 13.62 -19.17 16.73
N ASP A 70 13.07 -19.35 15.53
CA ASP A 70 12.96 -18.29 14.53
C ASP A 70 11.63 -17.53 14.68
N ARG A 71 10.72 -18.00 15.55
CA ARG A 71 9.36 -17.46 15.73
C ARG A 71 9.37 -15.98 16.10
N THR A 72 10.24 -15.58 17.02
CA THR A 72 10.36 -14.16 17.44
C THR A 72 10.80 -13.28 16.28
N ALA A 73 11.76 -13.73 15.48
CA ALA A 73 12.24 -12.97 14.32
C ALA A 73 11.18 -12.90 13.20
N ILE A 74 10.41 -13.98 12.97
CA ILE A 74 9.28 -13.97 12.04
C ILE A 74 8.20 -12.98 12.50
N ILE A 75 7.91 -12.92 13.80
CA ILE A 75 6.99 -11.93 14.39
C ILE A 75 7.49 -10.50 14.14
N GLN A 76 8.78 -10.24 14.38
CA GLN A 76 9.37 -8.93 14.13
C GLN A 76 9.31 -8.54 12.65
N LEU A 77 9.59 -9.47 11.74
CA LEU A 77 9.48 -9.22 10.30
C LEU A 77 8.04 -8.97 9.87
N ALA A 78 7.07 -9.72 10.38
CA ALA A 78 5.65 -9.45 10.13
C ALA A 78 5.24 -8.04 10.58
N PHE A 79 5.70 -7.62 11.76
CA PHE A 79 5.51 -6.25 12.25
C PHE A 79 6.16 -5.24 11.31
N MET A 80 7.44 -5.42 10.95
CA MET A 80 8.17 -4.50 10.09
C MET A 80 7.53 -4.35 8.71
N VAL A 81 7.13 -5.46 8.07
CA VAL A 81 6.47 -5.43 6.75
C VAL A 81 5.12 -4.73 6.84
N GLY A 82 4.30 -5.04 7.85
CA GLY A 82 3.00 -4.38 8.04
C GLY A 82 3.14 -2.88 8.35
N PHE A 83 4.07 -2.54 9.23
CA PHE A 83 4.38 -1.14 9.57
C PHE A 83 4.91 -0.36 8.37
N PHE A 84 5.83 -0.95 7.59
CA PHE A 84 6.38 -0.32 6.41
C PHE A 84 5.33 -0.10 5.31
N GLN A 85 4.47 -1.10 5.06
CA GLN A 85 3.34 -0.97 4.14
C GLN A 85 2.40 0.16 4.59
N LEU A 86 2.09 0.24 5.89
CA LEU A 86 1.30 1.31 6.47
C LEU A 86 1.94 2.70 6.24
N VAL A 87 3.23 2.84 6.55
CA VAL A 87 3.96 4.10 6.33
C VAL A 87 3.87 4.52 4.87
N LEU A 88 4.06 3.61 3.91
CA LEU A 88 3.95 3.94 2.49
C LEU A 88 2.55 4.34 2.06
N LEU A 89 1.49 3.76 2.66
CA LEU A 89 0.12 4.18 2.41
C LEU A 89 -0.13 5.61 2.92
N ILE A 90 0.33 5.92 4.14
CA ILE A 90 0.21 7.26 4.72
C ILE A 90 0.98 8.27 3.89
N VAL A 91 2.23 7.94 3.54
CA VAL A 91 3.07 8.80 2.71
C VAL A 91 2.40 9.02 1.37
N GLY A 92 1.95 7.96 0.70
CA GLY A 92 1.22 8.10 -0.55
C GLY A 92 0.01 9.05 -0.43
N GLY A 93 -0.72 9.00 0.68
CA GLY A 93 -1.80 9.96 0.98
C GLY A 93 -1.33 11.41 1.07
N LEU A 94 -0.13 11.68 1.60
CA LEU A 94 0.45 13.04 1.63
C LEU A 94 0.68 13.63 0.23
N PHE A 95 0.86 12.79 -0.80
CA PHE A 95 1.07 13.21 -2.19
C PHE A 95 -0.17 13.16 -3.05
N ALA A 96 -1.19 12.42 -2.61
CA ALA A 96 -2.51 12.42 -3.20
C ALA A 96 -3.41 13.32 -2.36
N SER A 97 -4.36 12.73 -1.64
CA SER A 97 -5.22 13.41 -0.69
C SER A 97 -5.57 12.47 0.46
N PHE A 98 -6.27 13.00 1.46
CA PHE A 98 -6.84 12.21 2.53
C PHE A 98 -8.36 12.40 2.59
N GLY A 99 -9.06 11.29 2.81
CA GLY A 99 -10.48 11.23 3.09
C GLY A 99 -10.77 11.05 4.58
N LYS A 100 -12.00 11.33 4.98
CA LYS A 100 -12.50 10.99 6.32
C LYS A 100 -12.83 9.50 6.39
N SER A 101 -12.52 8.89 7.52
CA SER A 101 -12.93 7.52 7.78
C SER A 101 -14.46 7.40 7.90
N PRO A 102 -15.07 6.34 7.34
CA PRO A 102 -16.51 6.12 7.42
C PRO A 102 -16.96 5.62 8.81
N TYR A 103 -16.03 5.34 9.71
CA TYR A 103 -16.29 4.76 11.01
C TYR A 103 -16.54 5.82 12.09
N SER A 104 -17.33 5.45 13.11
CA SER A 104 -17.58 6.32 14.26
C SER A 104 -16.44 6.27 15.27
N PHE A 105 -15.95 7.45 15.66
CA PHE A 105 -14.88 7.64 16.66
C PHE A 105 -15.40 8.00 18.05
N THR A 106 -16.70 7.81 18.32
CA THR A 106 -17.22 7.87 19.68
C THR A 106 -16.68 6.68 20.50
N PRO A 107 -16.61 6.76 21.84
CA PRO A 107 -16.16 5.63 22.67
C PRO A 107 -16.93 4.33 22.38
N MET A 108 -18.23 4.43 22.13
CA MET A 108 -19.08 3.30 21.74
C MET A 108 -18.77 2.78 20.33
N GLY A 109 -18.54 3.68 19.37
CA GLY A 109 -18.14 3.32 18.01
C GLY A 109 -16.80 2.58 17.97
N ILE A 110 -15.79 3.11 18.67
CA ILE A 110 -14.46 2.49 18.79
C ILE A 110 -14.58 1.09 19.42
N THR A 111 -15.33 0.95 20.51
CA THR A 111 -15.52 -0.36 21.18
C THR A 111 -16.19 -1.37 20.25
N THR A 112 -17.21 -0.94 19.51
CA THR A 112 -17.94 -1.79 18.56
C THR A 112 -17.04 -2.25 17.41
N ASN A 113 -16.27 -1.32 16.83
CA ASN A 113 -15.29 -1.62 15.77
C ASN A 113 -14.19 -2.56 16.27
N LEU A 114 -13.70 -2.36 17.50
CA LEU A 114 -12.69 -3.22 18.10
C LEU A 114 -13.18 -4.65 18.27
N LEU A 115 -14.38 -4.85 18.82
CA LEU A 115 -14.98 -6.18 18.94
C LEU A 115 -15.16 -6.84 17.58
N PHE A 116 -15.63 -6.09 16.58
CA PHE A 116 -15.81 -6.58 15.23
C PHE A 116 -14.48 -7.04 14.60
N VAL A 117 -13.48 -6.16 14.58
CA VAL A 117 -12.18 -6.43 13.93
C VAL A 117 -11.41 -7.51 14.67
N ALA A 118 -11.41 -7.50 16.00
CA ALA A 118 -10.72 -8.50 16.81
C ALA A 118 -11.33 -9.89 16.61
N ALA A 119 -12.66 -10.01 16.61
CA ALA A 119 -13.36 -11.26 16.32
C ALA A 119 -13.05 -11.77 14.91
N MET A 120 -13.16 -10.89 13.91
CA MET A 120 -12.88 -11.22 12.51
C MET A 120 -11.43 -11.71 12.33
N LEU A 121 -10.44 -10.99 12.86
CA LEU A 121 -9.04 -11.40 12.79
C LEU A 121 -8.78 -12.71 13.55
N PHE A 122 -9.37 -12.88 14.74
CA PHE A 122 -9.25 -14.12 15.48
C PHE A 122 -9.76 -15.32 14.66
N GLY A 123 -10.98 -15.24 14.13
CA GLY A 123 -11.57 -16.29 13.31
C GLY A 123 -10.76 -16.56 12.04
N MET A 124 -10.37 -15.51 11.30
CA MET A 124 -9.65 -15.67 10.03
C MET A 124 -8.22 -16.17 10.22
N GLU A 125 -7.42 -15.54 11.08
CA GLU A 125 -5.98 -15.82 11.19
C GLU A 125 -5.71 -17.19 11.84
N PHE A 126 -6.52 -17.60 12.83
CA PHE A 126 -6.39 -18.93 13.43
C PHE A 126 -6.81 -20.04 12.46
N SER A 127 -7.91 -19.84 11.73
CA SER A 127 -8.35 -20.77 10.69
C SER A 127 -7.31 -20.90 9.57
N ARG A 128 -6.75 -19.77 9.11
CA ARG A 128 -5.68 -19.73 8.09
C ARG A 128 -4.48 -20.54 8.54
N ALA A 129 -3.98 -20.29 9.76
CA ALA A 129 -2.82 -20.97 10.30
C ALA A 129 -3.05 -22.47 10.46
N TRP A 130 -4.22 -22.87 10.91
CA TRP A 130 -4.55 -24.29 11.03
C TRP A 130 -4.63 -24.97 9.65
N LEU A 131 -5.37 -24.39 8.70
CA LEU A 131 -5.55 -24.96 7.36
C LEU A 131 -4.23 -25.13 6.61
N VAL A 132 -3.41 -24.07 6.54
CA VAL A 132 -2.16 -24.09 5.77
C VAL A 132 -1.15 -25.09 6.36
N ASN A 133 -1.06 -25.22 7.69
CA ASN A 133 -0.13 -26.14 8.33
C ASN A 133 -0.62 -27.60 8.31
N GLN A 134 -1.93 -27.85 8.23
CA GLN A 134 -2.45 -29.20 8.04
C GLN A 134 -2.26 -29.67 6.59
N MET A 135 -2.55 -28.81 5.60
CA MET A 135 -2.43 -29.12 4.18
C MET A 135 -0.98 -29.11 3.69
N GLY A 136 -0.15 -28.23 4.25
CA GLY A 136 1.24 -28.01 3.82
C GLY A 136 2.21 -29.15 4.13
N LYS A 137 1.80 -30.20 4.84
CA LYS A 137 2.63 -31.36 5.19
C LYS A 137 3.22 -32.10 3.99
N LYS A 138 2.48 -32.15 2.87
CA LYS A 138 2.91 -32.82 1.62
C LYS A 138 3.25 -31.83 0.51
N HIS A 139 2.41 -30.81 0.31
CA HIS A 139 2.55 -29.86 -0.79
C HIS A 139 2.41 -28.42 -0.26
N ALA A 140 3.47 -27.91 0.35
CA ALA A 140 3.48 -26.59 0.98
C ALA A 140 3.08 -25.45 0.01
N PHE A 141 3.62 -25.46 -1.22
CA PHE A 141 3.31 -24.45 -2.23
C PHE A 141 1.82 -24.46 -2.63
N LEU A 142 1.26 -25.64 -2.94
CA LEU A 142 -0.15 -25.77 -3.32
C LEU A 142 -1.08 -25.40 -2.15
N ALA A 143 -0.74 -25.81 -0.92
CA ALA A 143 -1.50 -25.43 0.27
C ALA A 143 -1.49 -23.90 0.48
N LEU A 144 -0.33 -23.27 0.30
CA LEU A 144 -0.18 -21.83 0.44
C LEU A 144 -0.99 -21.08 -0.62
N ALA A 145 -0.88 -21.46 -1.89
CA ALA A 145 -1.64 -20.84 -2.98
C ALA A 145 -3.15 -21.00 -2.78
N PHE A 146 -3.60 -22.22 -2.47
CA PHE A 146 -5.02 -22.53 -2.27
C PHE A 146 -5.61 -21.75 -1.09
N VAL A 147 -4.95 -21.78 0.08
CA VAL A 147 -5.43 -21.05 1.26
C VAL A 147 -5.39 -19.54 1.01
N ALA A 148 -4.35 -19.01 0.37
CA ALA A 148 -4.29 -17.58 0.06
C ALA A 148 -5.47 -17.15 -0.83
N VAL A 149 -5.74 -17.87 -1.93
CA VAL A 149 -6.87 -17.57 -2.83
C VAL A 149 -8.20 -17.61 -2.10
N ILE A 150 -8.46 -18.64 -1.28
CA ILE A 150 -9.70 -18.71 -0.48
C ILE A 150 -9.84 -17.48 0.41
N PHE A 151 -8.81 -17.12 1.17
CA PHE A 151 -8.89 -15.96 2.06
C PHE A 151 -8.95 -14.61 1.33
N THR A 152 -8.42 -14.53 0.11
CA THR A 152 -8.65 -13.38 -0.78
C THR A 152 -10.12 -13.27 -1.18
N LEU A 153 -10.75 -14.36 -1.61
CA LEU A 153 -12.17 -14.36 -1.95
C LEU A 153 -13.05 -13.97 -0.75
N LEU A 154 -12.70 -14.45 0.45
CA LEU A 154 -13.41 -14.09 1.69
C LEU A 154 -13.29 -12.60 2.04
N SER A 155 -12.21 -11.95 1.61
CA SER A 155 -11.98 -10.52 1.88
C SER A 155 -12.72 -9.57 0.93
N ILE A 156 -13.32 -10.10 -0.15
CA ILE A 156 -13.99 -9.31 -1.17
C ILE A 156 -15.50 -9.62 -1.14
N PRO A 157 -16.39 -8.60 -1.13
CA PRO A 157 -17.83 -8.82 -1.21
C PRO A 157 -18.24 -9.53 -2.51
N LEU A 158 -19.20 -10.45 -2.42
CA LEU A 158 -19.64 -11.26 -3.56
C LEU A 158 -20.15 -10.39 -4.72
N THR A 159 -20.80 -9.27 -4.40
CA THR A 159 -21.32 -8.30 -5.38
C THR A 159 -20.23 -7.65 -6.23
N GLN A 160 -19.02 -7.49 -5.70
CA GLN A 160 -17.88 -6.95 -6.45
C GLN A 160 -17.26 -8.00 -7.37
N ILE A 161 -17.34 -9.29 -7.00
CA ILE A 161 -16.82 -10.39 -7.81
C ILE A 161 -17.76 -10.70 -8.99
N THR A 162 -19.07 -10.77 -8.74
CA THR A 162 -20.06 -11.08 -9.78
C THR A 162 -20.33 -9.92 -10.73
N GLY A 163 -19.90 -8.71 -10.36
CA GLY A 163 -20.05 -7.49 -11.17
C GLY A 163 -18.94 -7.23 -12.19
N ILE A 164 -17.94 -8.10 -12.32
CA ILE A 164 -16.79 -7.88 -13.22
C ILE A 164 -17.24 -7.90 -14.69
N ARG A 165 -16.90 -6.83 -15.42
CA ARG A 165 -17.18 -6.61 -16.85
C ARG A 165 -15.89 -6.19 -17.58
N PRO A 166 -15.77 -6.33 -18.91
CA PRO A 166 -14.58 -5.87 -19.65
C PRO A 166 -14.58 -4.33 -19.81
N GLU A 167 -14.58 -3.61 -18.69
CA GLU A 167 -14.69 -2.16 -18.58
C GLU A 167 -13.57 -1.62 -17.67
N VAL A 168 -13.28 -0.31 -17.77
CA VAL A 168 -12.21 0.34 -16.99
C VAL A 168 -12.40 0.17 -15.48
N GLU A 169 -13.65 0.15 -15.00
CA GLU A 169 -13.98 -0.08 -13.59
C GLU A 169 -13.53 -1.45 -13.09
N SER A 170 -13.56 -2.48 -13.94
CA SER A 170 -13.08 -3.80 -13.55
C SER A 170 -11.57 -3.87 -13.53
N ILE A 171 -10.87 -3.11 -14.39
CA ILE A 171 -9.41 -2.98 -14.35
C ILE A 171 -8.99 -2.26 -13.06
N SER A 172 -9.68 -1.17 -12.70
CA SER A 172 -9.39 -0.44 -11.47
C SER A 172 -9.68 -1.29 -10.23
N PHE A 173 -10.74 -2.10 -10.23
CA PHE A 173 -11.02 -3.09 -9.17
C PHE A 173 -9.92 -4.16 -9.06
N ILE A 174 -9.50 -4.75 -10.18
CA ILE A 174 -8.45 -5.78 -10.19
C ILE A 174 -7.17 -5.20 -9.58
N ASN A 175 -6.78 -4.01 -10.04
CA ASN A 175 -5.53 -3.40 -9.59
C ASN A 175 -5.61 -2.91 -8.15
N SER A 176 -6.69 -2.25 -7.73
CA SER A 176 -6.75 -1.57 -6.43
C SER A 176 -7.32 -2.40 -5.29
N SER A 177 -7.96 -3.54 -5.60
CA SER A 177 -8.61 -4.41 -4.62
C SER A 177 -8.15 -5.86 -4.74
N LEU A 178 -8.29 -6.51 -5.90
CA LEU A 178 -8.04 -7.95 -6.03
C LEU A 178 -6.56 -8.31 -5.86
N LEU A 179 -5.67 -7.67 -6.61
CA LEU A 179 -4.22 -7.94 -6.58
C LEU A 179 -3.61 -7.63 -5.20
N PRO A 180 -3.87 -6.46 -4.58
CA PRO A 180 -3.45 -6.20 -3.22
C PRO A 180 -3.95 -7.25 -2.23
N SER A 181 -5.26 -7.56 -2.28
CA SER A 181 -5.85 -8.54 -1.37
C SER A 181 -5.23 -9.93 -1.55
N LEU A 182 -4.89 -10.32 -2.78
CA LEU A 182 -4.17 -11.56 -3.05
C LEU A 182 -2.77 -11.55 -2.45
N ALA A 183 -2.00 -10.50 -2.69
CA ALA A 183 -0.65 -10.37 -2.17
C ALA A 183 -0.59 -10.36 -0.64
N GLU A 184 -1.47 -9.60 0.02
CA GLU A 184 -1.57 -9.54 1.47
C GLU A 184 -1.98 -10.90 2.07
N ASN A 185 -2.93 -11.60 1.46
CA ASN A 185 -3.35 -12.92 1.92
C ASN A 185 -2.29 -14.00 1.65
N LEU A 186 -1.51 -13.87 0.58
CA LEU A 186 -0.39 -14.75 0.28
C LEU A 186 0.70 -14.61 1.35
N LEU A 187 1.09 -13.38 1.68
CA LEU A 187 2.04 -13.10 2.75
C LEU A 187 1.51 -13.56 4.12
N ALA A 188 0.27 -13.25 4.46
CA ALA A 188 -0.34 -13.69 5.73
C ALA A 188 -0.37 -15.22 5.84
N THR A 189 -0.66 -15.93 4.74
CA THR A 189 -0.66 -17.39 4.68
C THR A 189 0.75 -17.96 4.83
N PHE A 190 1.75 -17.32 4.22
CA PHE A 190 3.14 -17.69 4.36
C PHE A 190 3.65 -17.51 5.81
N LEU A 191 3.35 -16.35 6.41
CA LEU A 191 3.62 -16.07 7.82
C LEU A 191 2.96 -17.11 8.75
N ALA A 192 1.72 -17.49 8.43
CA ALA A 192 0.97 -18.49 9.19
C ALA A 192 1.57 -19.90 9.08
N LEU A 193 2.06 -20.27 7.89
CA LEU A 193 2.80 -21.52 7.66
C LEU A 193 4.11 -21.57 8.46
N LEU A 194 4.83 -20.44 8.56
CA LEU A 194 6.11 -20.39 9.25
C LEU A 194 5.99 -20.29 10.78
N GLY A 195 5.08 -19.47 11.31
CA GLY A 195 5.05 -19.13 12.74
C GLY A 195 3.68 -19.24 13.43
N GLY A 196 2.68 -19.80 12.75
CA GLY A 196 1.31 -19.93 13.27
C GLY A 196 0.51 -18.62 13.15
N PRO A 197 -0.60 -18.45 13.89
CA PRO A 197 -1.51 -17.32 13.67
C PRO A 197 -0.92 -15.97 14.08
N ILE A 198 0.04 -15.94 15.01
CA ILE A 198 0.52 -14.70 15.63
C ILE A 198 1.23 -13.77 14.62
N PRO A 199 2.23 -14.22 13.83
CA PRO A 199 2.81 -13.35 12.80
C PRO A 199 1.79 -12.84 11.78
N ALA A 200 0.86 -13.69 11.33
CA ALA A 200 -0.17 -13.30 10.38
C ALA A 200 -1.14 -12.26 10.98
N LEU A 201 -1.53 -12.46 12.25
CA LEU A 201 -2.34 -11.53 13.02
C LEU A 201 -1.65 -10.19 13.25
N ILE A 202 -0.34 -10.17 13.49
CA ILE A 202 0.41 -8.91 13.64
C ILE A 202 0.42 -8.14 12.32
N TYR A 203 0.77 -8.81 11.22
CA TYR A 203 0.80 -8.18 9.91
C TYR A 203 -0.57 -7.63 9.49
N ARG A 204 -1.61 -8.49 9.51
CA ARG A 204 -2.98 -8.10 9.15
C ARG A 204 -3.58 -7.12 10.15
N GLY A 205 -3.26 -7.28 11.43
CA GLY A 205 -3.74 -6.43 12.51
C GLY A 205 -3.27 -4.99 12.39
N ILE A 206 -2.01 -4.74 11.99
CA ILE A 206 -1.51 -3.38 11.72
C ILE A 206 -2.32 -2.72 10.60
N LEU A 207 -2.54 -3.44 9.50
CA LEU A 207 -3.30 -2.92 8.37
C LEU A 207 -4.77 -2.65 8.73
N GLN A 208 -5.44 -3.60 9.40
CA GLN A 208 -6.82 -3.43 9.82
C GLN A 208 -6.97 -2.33 10.88
N ALA A 209 -6.03 -2.23 11.82
CA ALA A 209 -6.08 -1.20 12.84
C ALA A 209 -6.04 0.20 12.21
N PHE A 210 -5.21 0.39 11.18
CA PHE A 210 -5.19 1.65 10.44
C PHE A 210 -6.52 1.96 9.75
N TRP A 211 -7.08 1.01 8.99
CA TRP A 211 -8.31 1.24 8.24
C TRP A 211 -9.54 1.47 9.14
N TRP A 212 -9.58 0.86 10.33
CA TRP A 212 -10.74 0.93 11.24
C TRP A 212 -10.63 2.01 12.32
N PHE A 213 -9.43 2.39 12.74
CA PHE A 213 -9.21 3.32 13.86
C PHE A 213 -8.46 4.60 13.49
N SER A 214 -8.08 4.80 12.23
CA SER A 214 -7.59 6.09 11.78
C SER A 214 -8.76 7.00 11.39
N PRO A 215 -8.90 8.23 11.95
CA PRO A 215 -9.91 9.20 11.54
C PRO A 215 -9.73 9.69 10.10
N ILE A 216 -8.51 9.61 9.60
CA ILE A 216 -8.09 10.14 8.30
C ILE A 216 -7.44 8.99 7.52
N LEU A 217 -7.90 8.76 6.29
CA LEU A 217 -7.46 7.65 5.45
C LEU A 217 -6.89 8.17 4.13
N PRO A 218 -5.81 7.57 3.59
CA PRO A 218 -5.22 8.01 2.34
C PRO A 218 -6.15 7.69 1.17
N ASP A 219 -6.43 8.69 0.35
CA ASP A 219 -7.24 8.57 -0.87
C ASP A 219 -6.30 8.56 -2.09
N LEU A 220 -5.75 7.37 -2.34
CA LEU A 220 -4.76 7.14 -3.39
C LEU A 220 -5.43 6.85 -4.73
N PRO A 221 -4.89 7.38 -5.85
CA PRO A 221 -5.29 6.90 -7.17
C PRO A 221 -5.15 5.38 -7.27
N TRP A 222 -6.10 4.74 -7.95
CA TRP A 222 -6.22 3.27 -8.00
C TRP A 222 -4.94 2.56 -8.45
N MET A 223 -4.11 3.23 -9.28
CA MET A 223 -2.79 2.78 -9.70
C MET A 223 -1.82 2.64 -8.53
N PHE A 224 -1.67 3.68 -7.70
CA PHE A 224 -0.76 3.69 -6.55
C PHE A 224 -1.25 2.74 -5.45
N LYS A 225 -2.56 2.69 -5.21
CA LYS A 225 -3.16 1.74 -4.26
C LYS A 225 -2.81 0.29 -4.64
N GLY A 226 -2.94 -0.04 -5.92
CA GLY A 226 -2.57 -1.37 -6.43
C GLY A 226 -1.09 -1.67 -6.33
N LEU A 227 -0.24 -0.70 -6.71
CA LEU A 227 1.20 -0.85 -6.65
C LEU A 227 1.69 -1.08 -5.22
N ILE A 228 1.32 -0.21 -4.27
CA ILE A 228 1.76 -0.31 -2.88
C ILE A 228 1.17 -1.57 -2.24
N GLY A 229 -0.14 -1.79 -2.42
CA GLY A 229 -0.86 -2.92 -1.84
C GLY A 229 -0.42 -4.29 -2.38
N THR A 230 0.17 -4.35 -3.58
CA THR A 230 0.65 -5.62 -4.18
C THR A 230 2.16 -5.78 -4.00
N ALA A 231 2.96 -4.77 -4.31
CA ALA A 231 4.42 -4.89 -4.31
C ALA A 231 4.96 -5.15 -2.90
N LEU A 232 4.43 -4.46 -1.87
CA LEU A 232 4.99 -4.55 -0.52
C LEU A 232 4.78 -5.92 0.14
N PRO A 233 3.57 -6.52 0.11
CA PRO A 233 3.41 -7.87 0.63
C PRO A 233 4.25 -8.90 -0.13
N ILE A 234 4.42 -8.74 -1.45
CA ILE A 234 5.26 -9.62 -2.27
C ILE A 234 6.74 -9.48 -1.91
N VAL A 235 7.26 -8.25 -1.77
CA VAL A 235 8.63 -8.01 -1.29
C VAL A 235 8.82 -8.59 0.10
N GLY A 236 7.87 -8.37 1.01
CA GLY A 236 7.89 -8.97 2.35
C GLY A 236 7.94 -10.50 2.30
N LEU A 237 7.14 -11.12 1.44
CA LEU A 237 7.14 -12.57 1.22
C LEU A 237 8.51 -13.04 0.71
N VAL A 238 9.07 -12.39 -0.30
CA VAL A 238 10.39 -12.74 -0.87
C VAL A 238 11.49 -12.62 0.19
N VAL A 239 11.51 -11.52 0.95
CA VAL A 239 12.48 -11.29 2.03
C VAL A 239 12.37 -12.40 3.08
N ILE A 240 11.18 -12.66 3.61
CA ILE A 240 10.99 -13.69 4.64
C ILE A 240 11.34 -15.08 4.10
N ASN A 241 10.98 -15.38 2.85
CA ASN A 241 11.33 -16.64 2.19
C ASN A 241 12.84 -16.80 2.03
N SER A 242 13.55 -15.73 1.67
CA SER A 242 15.02 -15.75 1.55
C SER A 242 15.72 -16.04 2.89
N LEU A 243 15.14 -15.60 4.01
CA LEU A 243 15.72 -15.72 5.34
C LEU A 243 15.38 -17.05 6.03
N TYR A 244 14.17 -17.58 5.82
CA TYR A 244 13.63 -18.69 6.62
C TYR A 244 13.13 -19.89 5.83
N SER A 245 13.09 -19.82 4.50
CA SER A 245 12.75 -21.01 3.71
C SER A 245 13.88 -22.04 3.84
N PRO A 246 13.60 -23.27 4.29
CA PRO A 246 14.61 -24.29 4.37
C PRO A 246 15.00 -24.67 2.94
N GLN A 247 16.12 -24.12 2.45
CA GLN A 247 16.79 -24.67 1.29
C GLN A 247 17.01 -26.16 1.56
N THR A 248 16.34 -26.97 0.75
CA THR A 248 16.51 -28.41 0.64
C THR A 248 18.00 -28.74 0.63
N GLY A 249 18.48 -29.37 1.71
CA GLY A 249 19.77 -30.04 1.77
C GLY A 249 21.01 -29.24 1.36
N ARG A 250 21.56 -28.39 2.24
CA ARG A 250 23.01 -28.18 2.27
C ARG A 250 23.52 -27.98 3.70
N LYS A 251 24.56 -28.77 4.03
CA LYS A 251 25.23 -28.83 5.33
C LYS A 251 25.74 -27.44 5.75
N LYS A 252 25.44 -27.11 7.02
CA LYS A 252 26.28 -26.46 8.05
C LYS A 252 27.12 -25.24 7.64
N GLY A 253 26.91 -24.13 8.35
CA GLY A 253 28.00 -23.25 8.74
C GLY A 253 27.94 -21.81 8.25
N ARG A 254 27.03 -21.02 8.81
CA ARG A 254 27.37 -19.68 9.30
C ARG A 254 26.27 -19.26 10.26
N ARG A 255 26.67 -18.97 11.51
CA ARG A 255 25.85 -18.26 12.49
C ARG A 255 25.45 -16.96 11.77
N ALA A 256 24.19 -16.86 11.33
CA ALA A 256 23.65 -15.57 10.96
C ALA A 256 23.70 -14.76 12.25
N GLU A 257 24.67 -13.85 12.35
CA GLU A 257 24.66 -12.82 13.37
C GLU A 257 23.28 -12.17 13.28
N SER A 258 22.57 -12.22 14.39
CA SER A 258 21.33 -11.49 14.59
C SER A 258 21.59 -10.05 14.18
N GLY A 259 21.20 -9.67 12.97
CA GLY A 259 21.32 -8.30 12.49
C GLY A 259 20.70 -7.42 13.56
N SER A 260 21.51 -6.55 14.17
CA SER A 260 21.07 -5.65 15.23
C SER A 260 19.80 -4.95 14.74
N ILE A 261 18.78 -4.88 15.60
CA ILE A 261 17.51 -4.20 15.31
C ILE A 261 17.77 -2.80 14.74
N THR A 262 18.83 -2.14 15.20
CA THR A 262 19.33 -0.86 14.68
C THR A 262 19.73 -0.91 13.20
N GLY A 263 20.42 -1.96 12.76
CA GLY A 263 20.81 -2.13 11.36
C GLY A 263 19.61 -2.27 10.44
N TRP A 264 18.61 -3.05 10.86
CA TRP A 264 17.36 -3.19 10.11
C TRP A 264 16.56 -1.88 10.04
N ILE A 265 16.48 -1.12 11.15
CA ILE A 265 15.86 0.20 11.18
C ILE A 265 16.55 1.14 10.18
N VAL A 266 17.88 1.22 10.20
CA VAL A 266 18.66 2.08 9.28
C VAL A 266 18.45 1.68 7.82
N THR A 267 18.47 0.38 7.53
CA THR A 267 18.30 -0.11 6.14
C THR A 267 16.89 0.17 5.63
N THR A 268 15.87 0.01 6.48
CA THR A 268 14.49 0.36 6.15
C THR A 268 14.33 1.85 5.92
N VAL A 269 14.83 2.71 6.83
CA VAL A 269 14.77 4.18 6.68
C VAL A 269 15.49 4.65 5.41
N ALA A 270 16.65 4.08 5.10
CA ALA A 270 17.39 4.40 3.87
C ALA A 270 16.61 3.98 2.61
N ALA A 271 16.01 2.79 2.60
CA ALA A 271 15.19 2.33 1.49
C ALA A 271 13.92 3.19 1.31
N VAL A 272 13.29 3.60 2.41
CA VAL A 272 12.15 4.54 2.41
C VAL A 272 12.56 5.86 1.75
N ALA A 273 13.68 6.45 2.17
CA ALA A 273 14.17 7.72 1.65
C ALA A 273 14.53 7.65 0.16
N ILE A 274 15.16 6.55 -0.29
CA ILE A 274 15.51 6.33 -1.69
C ILE A 274 14.25 6.16 -2.55
N ILE A 275 13.25 5.42 -2.07
CA ILE A 275 11.97 5.26 -2.77
C ILE A 275 11.24 6.61 -2.83
N TRP A 276 11.24 7.40 -1.75
CA TRP A 276 10.63 8.74 -1.78
C TRP A 276 11.31 9.68 -2.77
N PHE A 277 12.64 9.60 -2.88
CA PHE A 277 13.40 10.35 -3.87
C PHE A 277 13.08 9.91 -5.30
N ALA A 278 13.02 8.60 -5.54
CA ALA A 278 12.76 8.03 -6.86
C ALA A 278 11.32 8.27 -7.37
N VAL A 279 10.34 8.36 -6.47
CA VAL A 279 8.91 8.50 -6.81
C VAL A 279 8.48 9.98 -6.90
N GLY A 280 9.41 10.93 -6.71
CA GLY A 280 9.11 12.37 -6.81
C GLY A 280 8.26 12.90 -5.65
N LEU A 281 8.36 12.26 -4.48
CA LEU A 281 7.67 12.60 -3.23
C LEU A 281 8.36 13.76 -2.47
N PHE A 282 9.16 14.54 -3.16
CA PHE A 282 9.61 15.81 -2.62
C PHE A 282 8.79 16.90 -3.32
N PRO A 283 8.49 18.05 -2.69
CA PRO A 283 7.87 19.18 -3.39
C PRO A 283 8.70 19.61 -4.62
N PHE A 284 9.90 19.09 -4.72
CA PHE A 284 10.91 19.20 -5.75
C PHE A 284 10.75 18.14 -6.84
N GLN A 285 10.38 18.54 -8.05
CA GLN A 285 10.42 17.70 -9.25
C GLN A 285 11.57 18.16 -10.17
N PRO A 286 12.38 17.23 -10.74
CA PRO A 286 13.36 17.62 -11.75
C PRO A 286 12.64 17.95 -13.07
N ALA A 287 12.98 19.09 -13.66
CA ALA A 287 12.56 19.54 -14.98
C ALA A 287 13.80 19.74 -15.85
N LEU A 288 13.74 19.31 -17.10
CA LEU A 288 14.81 19.52 -18.08
C LEU A 288 14.64 20.89 -18.73
N VAL A 289 15.72 21.67 -18.81
CA VAL A 289 15.74 22.92 -19.58
C VAL A 289 15.87 22.59 -21.06
N GLY A 290 14.81 22.85 -21.82
CA GLY A 290 14.73 22.49 -23.25
C GLY A 290 15.19 23.58 -24.22
N SER A 291 15.40 24.82 -23.77
CA SER A 291 15.76 25.96 -24.62
C SER A 291 16.71 26.93 -23.90
N GLY A 292 17.29 27.88 -24.66
CA GLY A 292 18.19 28.92 -24.14
C GLY A 292 17.49 30.20 -23.66
N SER A 293 16.15 30.21 -23.47
CA SER A 293 15.41 31.44 -23.12
C SER A 293 15.76 32.01 -21.73
N MET A 294 16.40 31.19 -20.88
CA MET A 294 16.79 31.55 -19.51
C MET A 294 18.30 31.77 -19.36
N GLU A 295 19.05 31.91 -20.45
CA GLU A 295 20.47 32.22 -20.41
C GLU A 295 20.72 33.66 -19.89
N PRO A 296 21.82 33.90 -19.16
CA PRO A 296 22.90 32.96 -18.81
C PRO A 296 22.63 32.14 -17.52
N LYS A 297 21.44 32.25 -16.94
CA LYS A 297 21.14 31.65 -15.63
C LYS A 297 20.84 30.16 -15.68
N MET A 298 20.23 29.69 -16.77
CA MET A 298 19.96 28.27 -17.04
C MET A 298 20.19 27.98 -18.52
N TYR A 299 20.95 26.92 -18.82
CA TYR A 299 21.28 26.54 -20.19
C TYR A 299 20.48 25.31 -20.63
N ALA A 300 20.28 25.15 -21.94
CA ALA A 300 19.67 23.94 -22.49
C ALA A 300 20.46 22.69 -22.07
N GLY A 301 19.75 21.69 -21.54
CA GLY A 301 20.33 20.44 -21.01
C GLY A 301 20.62 20.43 -19.50
N ASP A 302 20.40 21.55 -18.80
CA ASP A 302 20.42 21.58 -17.34
C ASP A 302 19.17 20.91 -16.73
N VAL A 303 19.32 20.37 -15.52
CA VAL A 303 18.18 19.87 -14.74
C VAL A 303 17.90 20.87 -13.63
N VAL A 304 16.67 21.38 -13.61
CA VAL A 304 16.20 22.33 -12.62
C VAL A 304 15.25 21.61 -11.69
N ILE A 305 15.41 21.84 -10.40
CA ILE A 305 14.50 21.34 -9.38
C ILE A 305 13.39 22.37 -9.19
N ILE A 306 12.16 21.95 -9.46
CA ILE A 306 10.95 22.77 -9.36
C ILE A 306 10.21 22.42 -8.08
N ALA A 307 10.11 23.39 -7.18
CA ALA A 307 9.32 23.32 -5.95
C ALA A 307 7.85 23.65 -6.24
N LYS A 308 6.93 22.71 -6.02
CA LYS A 308 5.49 22.98 -6.00
C LYS A 308 5.19 23.95 -4.86
N VAL A 309 4.80 25.16 -5.21
CA VAL A 309 4.39 26.21 -4.26
C VAL A 309 2.98 26.69 -4.66
N PRO A 310 2.10 27.03 -3.69
CA PRO A 310 0.86 27.73 -3.99
C PRO A 310 1.16 29.00 -4.80
N ALA A 311 0.33 29.33 -5.78
CA ALA A 311 0.51 30.51 -6.62
C ALA A 311 0.58 31.81 -5.80
N ASP A 312 -0.08 31.86 -4.65
CA ASP A 312 -0.03 33.01 -3.74
C ASP A 312 1.37 33.29 -3.19
N ASN A 313 2.23 32.27 -3.13
CA ASN A 313 3.62 32.37 -2.66
C ASN A 313 4.61 32.66 -3.79
N VAL A 314 4.14 32.91 -5.01
CA VAL A 314 4.98 33.38 -6.12
C VAL A 314 5.19 34.88 -5.95
N GLU A 315 6.46 35.28 -5.95
CA GLU A 315 6.88 36.67 -5.80
C GLU A 315 7.48 37.23 -7.09
N LEU A 316 7.52 38.57 -7.17
CA LEU A 316 8.18 39.27 -8.27
C LEU A 316 9.66 38.83 -8.36
N GLY A 317 10.10 38.45 -9.55
CA GLY A 317 11.46 37.98 -9.80
C GLY A 317 11.66 36.46 -9.68
N ASP A 318 10.66 35.70 -9.25
CA ASP A 318 10.72 34.24 -9.23
C ASP A 318 10.75 33.64 -10.63
N ILE A 319 11.42 32.50 -10.79
CA ILE A 319 11.33 31.70 -12.02
C ILE A 319 10.31 30.59 -11.77
N ILE A 320 9.25 30.58 -12.57
CA ILE A 320 8.17 29.61 -12.44
C ILE A 320 8.11 28.71 -13.67
N GLN A 321 7.76 27.44 -13.45
CA GLN A 321 7.33 26.53 -14.49
C GLN A 321 5.81 26.60 -14.60
N PHE A 322 5.28 26.78 -15.81
CA PHE A 322 3.84 26.83 -16.07
C PHE A 322 3.46 26.07 -17.34
N ARG A 323 2.19 25.68 -17.46
CA ARG A 323 1.63 24.98 -18.63
C ARG A 323 1.02 25.97 -19.61
N VAL A 324 1.26 25.76 -20.89
CA VAL A 324 0.56 26.45 -21.99
C VAL A 324 -0.46 25.52 -22.66
N PRO A 325 -1.49 26.05 -23.36
CA PRO A 325 -2.58 25.26 -23.96
C PRO A 325 -2.12 24.09 -24.85
N GLU A 326 -0.93 24.19 -25.45
CA GLU A 326 -0.32 23.15 -26.30
C GLU A 326 0.20 21.94 -25.51
N GLY A 327 0.01 21.90 -24.18
CA GLY A 327 0.43 20.80 -23.31
C GLY A 327 1.94 20.78 -23.01
N VAL A 328 2.65 21.84 -23.39
CA VAL A 328 4.09 22.03 -23.11
C VAL A 328 4.25 22.84 -21.82
N THR A 329 5.37 22.65 -21.11
CA THR A 329 5.73 23.49 -19.97
C THR A 329 6.84 24.46 -20.33
N ILE A 330 6.70 25.72 -19.90
CA ILE A 330 7.67 26.80 -20.08
C ILE A 330 8.22 27.19 -18.71
N MET A 331 9.46 27.67 -18.66
CA MET A 331 10.09 28.21 -17.44
C MET A 331 10.59 29.62 -17.70
N HIS A 332 9.96 30.63 -17.10
CA HIS A 332 10.34 32.04 -17.26
C HIS A 332 10.25 32.81 -15.94
N ARG A 333 10.85 34.01 -15.90
CA ARG A 333 10.85 34.87 -14.72
C ARG A 333 9.59 35.71 -14.64
N VAL A 334 8.96 35.77 -13.49
CA VAL A 334 7.87 36.70 -13.18
C VAL A 334 8.43 38.12 -13.12
N ILE A 335 7.96 38.98 -14.02
CA ILE A 335 8.36 40.38 -14.09
C ILE A 335 7.28 41.33 -13.58
N GLU A 336 6.04 40.87 -13.46
CA GLU A 336 4.91 41.63 -12.95
C GLU A 336 3.84 40.69 -12.37
N ILE A 337 3.13 41.15 -11.33
CA ILE A 337 1.99 40.46 -10.74
C ILE A 337 0.81 41.44 -10.77
N GLN A 338 -0.27 41.05 -11.44
CA GLN A 338 -1.50 41.82 -11.52
C GLN A 338 -2.59 41.15 -10.69
N GLU A 339 -3.51 41.95 -10.14
CA GLU A 339 -4.71 41.43 -9.47
C GLU A 339 -5.87 41.38 -10.46
N THR A 340 -6.63 40.29 -10.46
CA THR A 340 -7.85 40.14 -11.26
C THR A 340 -9.02 40.82 -10.54
N GLU A 341 -10.06 41.19 -11.28
CA GLU A 341 -11.29 41.78 -10.70
C GLU A 341 -11.99 40.83 -9.71
N GLU A 342 -11.71 39.52 -9.77
CA GLU A 342 -12.23 38.49 -8.86
C GLU A 342 -11.30 38.21 -7.66
N GLY A 343 -10.20 38.95 -7.51
CA GLY A 343 -9.24 38.81 -6.40
C GLY A 343 -8.18 37.72 -6.57
N GLY A 344 -7.98 37.21 -7.79
CA GLY A 344 -6.90 36.27 -8.14
C GLY A 344 -5.62 36.99 -8.61
N LYS A 345 -4.47 36.31 -8.61
CA LYS A 345 -3.22 36.84 -9.16
C LYS A 345 -3.05 36.47 -10.63
N LEU A 346 -2.48 37.34 -11.45
CA LEU A 346 -2.03 37.07 -12.82
C LEU A 346 -0.53 37.34 -12.90
N PHE A 347 0.24 36.44 -13.51
CA PHE A 347 1.69 36.59 -13.62
C PHE A 347 2.10 36.94 -15.04
N ILE A 348 2.82 38.05 -15.21
CA ILE A 348 3.49 38.36 -16.47
C ILE A 348 4.91 37.80 -16.40
N THR A 349 5.23 36.91 -17.34
CA THR A 349 6.52 36.23 -17.38
C THR A 349 7.38 36.68 -18.55
N LYS A 350 8.69 36.53 -18.41
CA LYS A 350 9.68 36.80 -19.46
C LYS A 350 10.89 35.87 -19.31
N GLY A 351 11.36 35.32 -20.43
CA GLY A 351 12.66 34.64 -20.47
C GLY A 351 13.81 35.63 -20.25
N ASP A 352 14.79 35.28 -19.41
CA ASP A 352 15.93 36.15 -19.08
C ASP A 352 16.71 36.60 -20.35
N ALA A 353 16.75 35.76 -21.39
CA ALA A 353 17.40 36.04 -22.67
C ALA A 353 16.46 36.62 -23.75
N ASN A 354 15.16 36.74 -23.48
CA ASN A 354 14.19 37.26 -24.45
C ASN A 354 14.18 38.80 -24.45
N ASP A 355 13.85 39.43 -25.58
CA ASP A 355 13.74 40.90 -25.64
C ASP A 355 12.42 41.42 -25.06
N LYS A 356 11.33 40.68 -25.29
CA LYS A 356 9.96 41.06 -24.91
C LYS A 356 9.37 40.11 -23.86
N PRO A 357 8.41 40.59 -23.02
CA PRO A 357 7.59 39.72 -22.20
C PRO A 357 6.80 38.70 -23.02
N ASP A 358 6.39 37.62 -22.36
CA ASP A 358 5.48 36.65 -22.95
C ASP A 358 4.13 37.30 -23.25
N SER A 359 3.49 36.91 -24.35
CA SER A 359 2.28 37.55 -24.87
C SER A 359 1.02 37.26 -24.05
N GLU A 360 0.99 36.14 -23.35
CA GLU A 360 -0.15 35.71 -22.54
C GLU A 360 0.23 35.70 -21.05
N PRO A 361 -0.61 36.30 -20.19
CA PRO A 361 -0.42 36.22 -18.75
C PRO A 361 -0.68 34.80 -18.26
N VAL A 362 0.10 34.38 -17.26
CA VAL A 362 -0.02 33.06 -16.65
C VAL A 362 -1.04 33.12 -15.52
N MET A 363 -2.09 32.30 -15.64
CA MET A 363 -3.09 32.11 -14.58
C MET A 363 -2.55 31.22 -13.46
N PRO A 364 -2.96 31.41 -12.19
CA PRO A 364 -2.51 30.62 -11.03
C PRO A 364 -2.63 29.12 -11.22
N GLU A 365 -3.73 28.65 -11.83
CA GLU A 365 -4.01 27.26 -12.11
C GLU A 365 -3.03 26.61 -13.09
N ASN A 366 -2.35 27.42 -13.90
CA ASN A 366 -1.37 26.95 -14.88
C ASN A 366 0.04 26.86 -14.29
N VAL A 367 0.27 27.39 -13.08
CA VAL A 367 1.55 27.33 -12.39
C VAL A 367 1.80 25.91 -11.88
N VAL A 368 2.92 25.33 -12.30
CA VAL A 368 3.38 24.01 -11.86
C VAL A 368 4.25 24.13 -10.60
N GLY A 369 5.10 25.16 -10.52
CA GLY A 369 5.94 25.43 -9.34
C GLY A 369 7.09 26.41 -9.62
N LYS A 370 7.91 26.67 -8.61
CA LYS A 370 9.04 27.60 -8.61
C LYS A 370 10.38 26.88 -8.76
N ALA A 371 11.26 27.36 -9.62
CA ALA A 371 12.63 26.86 -9.71
C ALA A 371 13.44 27.25 -8.47
N VAL A 372 14.03 26.26 -7.79
CA VAL A 372 14.79 26.46 -6.54
C VAL A 372 16.27 26.09 -6.65
N ILE A 373 16.63 25.10 -7.47
CA ILE A 373 18.01 24.64 -7.65
C ILE A 373 18.24 24.33 -9.13
N THR A 374 19.37 24.75 -9.69
CA THR A 374 19.81 24.37 -11.04
C THR A 374 21.04 23.47 -10.94
N ILE A 375 20.98 22.29 -11.54
CA ILE A 375 22.07 21.32 -11.57
C ILE A 375 22.61 21.26 -13.01
N PRO A 376 23.80 21.81 -13.26
CA PRO A 376 24.32 21.93 -14.61
C PRO A 376 24.67 20.55 -15.20
N LYS A 377 24.45 20.39 -16.51
CA LYS A 377 24.95 19.26 -17.34
C LYS A 377 24.45 17.83 -17.02
N VAL A 378 23.58 17.62 -16.03
CA VAL A 378 23.06 16.28 -15.67
C VAL A 378 21.97 15.76 -16.63
N GLY A 379 21.22 16.65 -17.28
CA GLY A 379 20.12 16.29 -18.17
C GLY A 379 20.55 15.61 -19.47
N TRP A 380 21.82 15.76 -19.86
CA TRP A 380 22.38 15.16 -21.07
C TRP A 380 22.34 13.63 -21.04
N ALA A 381 22.39 12.99 -19.87
CA ALA A 381 22.21 11.54 -19.74
C ALA A 381 20.79 11.10 -20.15
N SER A 382 19.76 11.83 -19.71
CA SER A 382 18.36 11.56 -20.08
C SER A 382 18.08 11.85 -21.56
N VAL A 383 18.71 12.88 -22.13
CA VAL A 383 18.64 13.20 -23.57
C VAL A 383 19.32 12.10 -24.40
N ALA A 384 20.49 11.63 -23.99
CA ALA A 384 21.20 10.54 -24.66
C ALA A 384 20.39 9.23 -24.65
N VAL A 385 19.73 8.91 -23.54
CA VAL A 385 18.86 7.72 -23.45
C VAL A 385 17.63 7.86 -24.35
N LYS A 386 16.95 9.02 -24.36
CA LYS A 386 15.81 9.26 -25.26
C LYS A 386 16.20 9.17 -26.73
N GLN A 387 17.35 9.73 -27.12
CA GLN A 387 17.86 9.64 -28.49
C GLN A 387 18.27 8.22 -28.89
N PHE A 388 18.66 7.38 -27.94
CA PHE A 388 18.99 5.97 -28.20
C PHE A 388 17.74 5.11 -28.46
N PHE A 389 16.60 5.42 -27.83
CA PHE A 389 15.34 4.68 -28.00
C PHE A 389 14.44 5.21 -29.14
N ILE A 390 14.71 6.41 -29.68
CA ILE A 390 13.96 7.02 -30.79
C ILE A 390 14.66 6.77 -32.15
N ARG A 391 15.78 6.05 -32.16
CA ARG A 391 16.46 5.61 -33.40
C ARG A 391 15.92 4.32 -33.96
#